data_AF-A0A0Q8ZWU1-F1
#
_entry.id   AF-A0A0Q8ZWU1-F1
#
_cell.length_a   1.000
_cell.length_b   1.000
_cell.length_c   1.000
_cell.angle_alpha   90.00
_cell.angle_beta   90.00
_cell.angle_gamma   90.00
#
_symmetry.space_group_name_H-M   'P 1'
#
loop_
_entity.id
_entity.type
_entity.pdbx_description
1 polymer ?
#
loop_
_entity_poly.entity_id
_entity_poly.type
_entity_poly.pdbx_seq_one_letter_code
_entity_poly.pdbx_strand_id
1 'polypeptide(L)' 'MKAGTKVLIQRDEKKYPARGTWKQFRGKKGVITCINTDEFGVSFAPGGGNTDAYFKGYELTERK' A
#
# COMPACT_ATOMS: atom_id res chain seq x y z
N MET A 1 -9.92 -4.72 3.49
CA MET A 1 -8.54 -5.26 3.59
C MET A 1 -8.20 -5.45 5.06
N LYS A 2 -7.39 -6.46 5.41
CA LYS A 2 -6.94 -6.75 6.79
C LYS A 2 -5.41 -6.91 6.84
N ALA A 3 -4.81 -6.96 8.02
CA ALA A 3 -3.42 -7.38 8.15
C ALA A 3 -3.23 -8.79 7.54
N GLY A 4 -2.12 -8.99 6.82
CA GLY A 4 -1.82 -10.17 6.02
C GLY A 4 -2.39 -10.14 4.59
N THR A 5 -3.26 -9.18 4.25
CA THR A 5 -3.77 -9.06 2.87
C THR A 5 -2.65 -8.64 1.92
N LYS A 6 -2.49 -9.39 0.82
CA LYS A 6 -1.58 -9.03 -0.27
C LYS A 6 -2.19 -7.90 -1.10
N VAL A 7 -1.41 -6.86 -1.34
CA VAL A 7 -1.87 -5.67 -2.05
C VAL A 7 -0.90 -5.27 -3.17
N LEU A 8 -1.44 -4.50 -4.12
CA LEU A 8 -0.72 -3.74 -5.13
C LEU A 8 -0.90 -2.24 -4.81
N ILE A 9 0.19 -1.49 -4.80
CA ILE A 9 0.15 -0.04 -4.62
C ILE A 9 -0.31 0.61 -5.92
N GLN A 10 -1.55 1.07 -5.95
CA GLN A 10 -2.17 1.64 -7.13
C GLN A 10 -3.26 2.64 -6.73
N ARG A 11 -3.25 3.81 -7.38
CA ARG A 11 -4.29 4.84 -7.23
C ARG A 11 -4.67 5.41 -8.59
N ASP A 12 -5.85 6.00 -8.67
CA ASP A 12 -6.24 6.81 -9.83
C ASP A 12 -5.45 8.13 -9.82
N GLU A 13 -4.45 8.24 -10.69
CA GLU A 13 -3.61 9.43 -10.79
C GLU A 13 -4.27 10.62 -11.50
N LYS A 14 -5.41 10.43 -12.17
CA LYS A 14 -6.20 11.56 -12.68
C LYS A 14 -6.90 12.28 -11.53
N LYS A 15 -7.42 11.51 -10.56
CA LYS A 15 -8.06 12.05 -9.34
C LYS A 15 -7.05 12.44 -8.26
N TYR A 16 -5.96 11.69 -8.13
CA TYR A 16 -4.91 11.88 -7.13
C TYR A 16 -3.53 11.97 -7.80
N PRO A 17 -3.15 13.14 -8.33
CA PRO A 17 -1.92 13.32 -9.10
C PRO A 17 -0.69 12.78 -8.39
N ALA A 18 0.21 12.09 -9.11
CA ALA A 18 1.47 11.59 -8.56
C ALA A 18 2.29 12.73 -7.94
N ARG A 19 2.58 12.64 -6.63
CA ARG A 19 3.34 13.64 -5.86
C ARG A 19 4.30 12.97 -4.89
N GLY A 20 5.37 13.67 -4.54
CA GLY A 20 6.37 13.20 -3.57
C GLY A 20 6.96 11.84 -3.95
N THR A 21 7.04 10.96 -2.97
CA THR A 21 7.62 9.62 -3.10
C THR A 21 6.68 8.60 -3.77
N TRP A 22 5.45 8.98 -4.17
CA TRP A 22 4.48 8.06 -4.78
C TRP A 22 5.05 7.24 -5.94
N LYS A 23 5.86 7.87 -6.81
CA LYS A 23 6.49 7.22 -7.98
C LYS A 23 7.42 6.07 -7.59
N GLN A 24 7.95 6.06 -6.37
CA GLN A 24 8.83 4.99 -5.87
C GLN A 24 8.05 3.75 -5.41
N PHE A 25 6.75 3.89 -5.14
CA PHE A 25 5.90 2.84 -4.61
C PHE A 25 4.85 2.33 -5.61
N ARG A 26 4.40 3.19 -6.54
CA ARG A 26 3.42 2.81 -7.56
C ARG A 26 3.80 1.51 -8.25
N GLY A 27 2.88 0.55 -8.27
CA GLY A 27 3.05 -0.77 -8.89
C GLY A 27 3.79 -1.79 -8.02
N LYS A 28 4.32 -1.41 -6.85
CA LYS A 28 4.92 -2.37 -5.92
C LYS A 28 3.86 -3.29 -5.31
N LYS A 29 4.27 -4.51 -5.03
CA LYS A 29 3.46 -5.54 -4.36
C LYS A 29 3.91 -5.64 -2.92
N GLY A 30 2.97 -5.65 -1.98
CA GLY A 30 3.26 -5.76 -0.56
C GLY A 30 2.20 -6.55 0.21
N VAL A 31 2.36 -6.57 1.52
CA VAL A 31 1.44 -7.18 2.48
C VAL A 31 1.10 -6.16 3.55
N ILE A 32 -0.19 -6.04 3.88
CA ILE A 32 -0.61 -5.14 4.96
C ILE A 32 -0.12 -5.69 6.31
N THR A 33 0.56 -4.87 7.09
CA THR A 33 1.10 -5.23 8.40
C THR A 33 0.21 -4.75 9.54
N CYS A 34 -0.34 -3.54 9.42
CA CYS A 34 -1.22 -2.94 10.40
C CYS A 34 -2.26 -2.03 9.75
N ILE A 35 -3.31 -1.73 10.51
CA ILE A 35 -4.40 -0.85 10.11
C ILE A 35 -4.58 0.18 11.22
N ASN A 36 -4.40 1.44 10.85
CA ASN A 36 -4.78 2.60 11.65
C ASN A 36 -6.03 3.23 10.99
N THR A 37 -6.74 4.11 11.70
CA THR A 37 -8.06 4.66 11.34
C THR A 37 -8.29 4.84 9.84
N ASP A 38 -7.37 5.49 9.13
CA ASP A 38 -7.45 5.73 7.67
C ASP A 38 -6.20 5.28 6.89
N GLU A 39 -5.29 4.56 7.53
CA GLU A 39 -3.97 4.24 6.96
C GLU A 39 -3.61 2.78 7.13
N PHE A 40 -3.03 2.23 6.08
CA PHE A 40 -2.61 0.85 5.99
C PHE A 40 -1.09 0.82 5.94
N GLY A 41 -0.48 0.22 6.97
CA GLY A 41 0.94 -0.10 6.93
C GLY A 41 1.16 -1.25 5.96
N VAL A 42 2.13 -1.09 5.05
CA VAL A 42 2.48 -2.12 4.06
C VAL A 42 3.96 -2.43 4.15
N SER A 43 4.27 -3.73 4.17
CA SER A 43 5.62 -4.26 3.99
C SER A 43 5.83 -4.74 2.56
N PHE A 44 6.97 -4.41 1.98
CA PHE A 44 7.44 -4.88 0.68
C PHE A 44 8.45 -6.04 0.81
N ALA A 45 8.84 -6.38 2.04
CA ALA A 45 9.72 -7.52 2.29
C ALA A 45 9.03 -8.85 1.95
N PRO A 46 9.76 -9.85 1.41
CA PRO A 46 9.22 -11.18 1.20
C PRO A 46 8.70 -11.78 2.51
N GLY A 47 7.43 -12.21 2.53
CA GLY A 47 6.83 -12.85 3.71
C GLY A 47 6.20 -11.89 4.74
N GLY A 48 6.28 -10.58 4.54
CA GLY A 48 5.80 -9.58 5.51
C GLY A 48 6.81 -9.33 6.65
N GLY A 49 6.51 -8.38 7.53
CA GLY A 49 7.42 -7.97 8.61
C GLY A 49 7.15 -6.55 9.08
N ASN A 50 8.21 -5.75 9.24
CA ASN A 50 8.09 -4.35 9.61
C ASN A 50 7.37 -3.54 8.53
N THR A 51 6.63 -2.52 8.96
CA THR A 51 5.96 -1.58 8.06
C THR A 51 7.01 -0.71 7.35
N ASP A 52 7.04 -0.78 6.02
CA ASP A 52 7.94 0.05 5.20
C ASP A 52 7.32 1.42 4.88
N ALA A 53 6.01 1.45 4.60
CA ALA A 53 5.29 2.67 4.27
C ALA A 53 3.80 2.56 4.62
N TYR A 54 3.15 3.72 4.75
CA TYR A 54 1.73 3.85 5.01
C TYR A 54 1.00 4.39 3.77
N PHE A 55 -0.19 3.82 3.50
CA PHE A 55 -1.00 4.17 2.35
C PHE A 55 -2.46 4.38 2.74
N LYS A 56 -3.16 5.23 1.99
CA LYS A 56 -4.62 5.35 2.11
C LYS A 56 -5.29 4.16 1.43
N GLY A 57 -6.53 3.86 1.83
CA GLY A 57 -7.30 2.75 1.24
C GLY A 57 -7.46 2.85 -0.28
N TYR A 58 -7.61 4.07 -0.83
CA TYR A 58 -7.74 4.28 -2.28
C TYR A 58 -6.41 4.14 -3.05
N GLU A 59 -5.30 3.94 -2.35
CA GLU A 59 -3.97 3.71 -2.92
C GLU A 59 -3.58 2.22 -2.93
N LEU A 60 -4.48 1.36 -2.47
CA LEU A 60 -4.26 -0.08 -2.35
C LEU A 60 -5.33 -0.85 -3.11
N THR A 61 -4.88 -1.83 -3.89
CA THR A 61 -5.76 -2.82 -4.52
C THR A 61 -5.39 -4.20 -4.00
N GLU A 62 -6.37 -4.93 -3.47
CA GLU A 62 -6.18 -6.31 -3.04
C GLU A 62 -5.85 -7.22 -4.23
N ARG A 63 -4.86 -8.11 -4.07
CA ARG A 63 -4.48 -9.09 -5.10
C ARG A 63 -4.62 -10.51 -4.55
N LYS A 64 -5.17 -11.40 -5.38
CA LYS A 64 -5.27 -12.84 -5.08
C LYS A 64 -3.90 -13.52 -5.13
#